data_AF-A0A380JLS5-F1
#
_entry.id   AF-A0A380JLS5-F1
#
_cell.length_a   1.000
_cell.length_b   1.000
_cell.length_c   1.000
_cell.angle_alpha   90.00
_cell.angle_beta   90.00
_cell.angle_gamma   90.00
#
_symmetry.space_group_name_H-M   'P 1'
#
loop_
_entity.id
_entity.type
_entity.pdbx_description
1 polymer ?
#
loop_
_entity_poly.entity_id
_entity_poly.type
_entity_poly.pdbx_seq_one_letter_code
_entity_poly.pdbx_strand_id
1 'polypeptide(L)'
;MPVEGDKEIYFTRKTKALVIEAFDGDIYLNIADNIYATRKLPKHEKHSKEFEMVPKTKKERRKYIPPQSHPWKLASFKQYLHKIGKSYEEFQREKNSSHPQL
;
A
#
# COMPACT_ATOMS: atom_id res chain seq x y z
N MET A 1 19.97 -16.03 -17.51
CA MET A 1 19.31 -17.29 -17.92
C MET A 1 18.70 -17.08 -19.30
N PRO A 2 19.00 -17.93 -20.30
CA PRO A 2 18.38 -17.84 -21.63
C PRO A 2 16.85 -18.02 -21.54
N VAL A 3 16.10 -17.19 -22.25
CA VAL A 3 14.63 -17.22 -22.31
C VAL A 3 14.14 -17.08 -23.76
N GLU A 4 13.02 -17.74 -24.05
CA GLU A 4 12.26 -17.56 -25.28
C GLU A 4 10.82 -17.18 -24.90
N GLY A 5 10.51 -15.90 -25.08
CA GLY A 5 9.29 -15.31 -24.50
C GLY A 5 9.32 -15.40 -22.96
N ASP A 6 8.32 -16.09 -22.40
CA ASP A 6 8.17 -16.28 -20.94
C ASP A 6 8.71 -17.65 -20.45
N LYS A 7 9.30 -18.45 -21.35
CA LYS A 7 9.82 -19.79 -21.01
C LYS A 7 11.32 -19.76 -20.82
N GLU A 8 11.78 -20.40 -19.74
CA GLU A 8 13.20 -20.62 -19.47
C GLU A 8 13.73 -21.79 -20.29
N ILE A 9 14.88 -21.59 -20.94
CA ILE A 9 15.52 -22.61 -21.77
C ILE A 9 16.82 -23.07 -21.13
N TYR A 10 16.98 -24.38 -21.07
CA TYR A 10 18.12 -25.06 -20.47
C TYR A 10 18.90 -25.81 -21.54
N PHE A 11 20.22 -25.62 -21.54
CA PHE A 11 21.14 -26.31 -22.46
C PHE A 11 21.98 -27.32 -21.69
N THR A 12 22.48 -28.31 -22.41
CA THR A 12 23.38 -29.31 -21.82
C THR A 12 24.70 -28.67 -21.39
N ARG A 13 25.36 -29.30 -20.42
CA ARG A 13 26.65 -28.80 -19.92
C ARG A 13 27.68 -28.78 -21.06
N LYS A 14 28.50 -27.72 -21.11
CA LYS A 14 29.53 -27.46 -22.14
C LYS A 14 29.00 -27.08 -23.53
N THR A 15 27.74 -26.67 -23.66
CA THR A 15 27.27 -26.03 -24.89
C THR A 15 28.05 -24.74 -25.15
N LYS A 16 28.56 -24.60 -26.38
CA LYS A 16 29.23 -23.38 -26.82
C LYS A 16 28.17 -22.30 -27.06
N ALA A 17 28.43 -21.10 -26.54
CA ALA A 17 27.56 -19.95 -26.71
C ALA A 17 28.42 -18.72 -26.99
N LEU A 18 27.92 -17.82 -27.83
CA LEU A 18 28.45 -16.48 -28.00
C LEU A 18 27.61 -15.52 -27.16
N VAL A 19 28.28 -14.69 -26.35
CA VAL A 19 27.62 -13.65 -25.55
C VAL A 19 27.64 -12.34 -26.33
N ILE A 20 26.49 -11.68 -26.40
CA ILE A 20 26.31 -10.40 -27.07
C ILE A 20 25.75 -9.42 -26.04
N GLU A 21 26.39 -8.28 -25.87
CA GLU A 21 25.91 -7.16 -25.03
C GLU A 21 25.41 -6.05 -25.93
N ALA A 22 24.18 -5.59 -25.70
CA ALA A 22 23.58 -4.49 -26.43
C ALA A 22 23.88 -3.14 -25.74
N PHE A 23 23.60 -2.04 -26.44
CA PHE A 23 23.91 -0.68 -25.94
C PHE A 23 23.09 -0.26 -24.71
N ASP A 24 21.93 -0.89 -24.50
CA ASP A 24 21.08 -0.74 -23.32
C ASP A 24 21.56 -1.56 -22.11
N GLY A 25 22.60 -2.39 -22.30
CA GLY A 25 23.14 -3.30 -21.29
C GLY A 25 22.43 -4.65 -21.22
N ASP A 26 21.48 -4.92 -22.13
CA ASP A 26 20.85 -6.23 -22.22
C ASP A 26 21.81 -7.27 -22.82
N ILE A 27 21.77 -8.48 -22.27
CA ILE A 27 22.64 -9.58 -22.68
C ILE A 27 21.83 -10.61 -23.47
N TYR A 28 22.38 -11.01 -24.60
CA TYR A 28 21.86 -12.04 -25.49
C TYR A 28 22.86 -13.17 -25.66
N LEU A 29 22.35 -14.36 -25.94
CA LEU A 29 23.15 -15.55 -26.21
C LEU A 29 22.84 -16.09 -27.60
N ASN A 30 23.86 -16.30 -28.41
CA ASN A 30 23.74 -17.08 -29.64
C ASN A 30 24.21 -18.51 -29.37
N ILE A 31 23.30 -19.47 -29.55
CA ILE A 31 23.54 -20.91 -29.43
C ILE A 31 22.96 -21.60 -30.67
N ALA A 32 23.83 -22.30 -31.42
CA ALA A 32 23.45 -23.01 -32.65
C ALA A 32 22.63 -22.12 -33.61
N ASP A 33 23.13 -20.90 -33.86
CA ASP A 33 22.55 -19.88 -34.74
C ASP A 33 21.19 -19.31 -34.32
N ASN A 34 20.77 -19.59 -33.08
CA ASN A 34 19.57 -19.02 -32.48
C ASN A 34 19.93 -17.99 -31.40
N ILE A 35 19.25 -16.85 -31.42
CA ILE A 35 19.45 -15.76 -30.46
C ILE A 35 18.42 -15.88 -29.34
N TYR A 36 18.90 -15.93 -28.11
CA TYR A 36 18.08 -15.97 -26.89
C TYR A 36 18.32 -14.71 -26.08
N ALA A 37 17.25 -14.10 -25.59
CA ALA A 37 17.35 -13.05 -24.58
C ALA A 37 17.77 -13.67 -23.24
N THR A 38 18.37 -12.88 -22.35
CA THR A 38 18.73 -13.36 -21.02
C THR A 38 18.05 -12.59 -19.90
N ARG A 39 17.54 -13.33 -18.92
CA ARG A 39 17.03 -12.77 -17.66
C ARG A 39 18.11 -12.80 -16.59
N LYS A 40 18.21 -11.72 -15.80
CA LYS A 40 19.06 -11.65 -14.61
C LYS A 40 18.52 -12.57 -13.51
N LEU A 41 19.34 -13.53 -13.08
CA LEU A 41 19.02 -14.39 -11.94
C LEU A 41 19.41 -13.66 -10.64
N PRO A 42 18.48 -13.42 -9.71
CA PRO A 42 18.81 -12.86 -8.40
C PRO A 42 19.65 -13.89 -7.61
N LYS A 43 20.64 -13.40 -6.83
CA LYS A 43 21.48 -14.29 -6.01
C LYS A 43 20.72 -14.92 -4.85
N HIS A 44 19.74 -14.19 -4.32
CA HIS A 44 18.87 -14.63 -3.25
C HIS A 44 17.52 -13.93 -3.42
N GLU A 45 16.45 -14.53 -2.89
CA GLU A 45 15.18 -13.84 -2.75
C GLU A 45 15.36 -12.66 -1.79
N LYS A 46 14.65 -11.54 -2.04
CA LYS A 46 14.70 -10.38 -1.15
C LYS A 46 14.12 -10.68 0.23
N HIS A 47 13.19 -11.62 0.27
CA HIS A 47 12.37 -11.95 1.40
C HIS A 47 12.30 -13.46 1.55
N SER A 48 12.53 -13.97 2.76
CA SER A 48 12.43 -15.41 3.01
C SER A 48 10.98 -15.80 3.24
N LYS A 49 10.48 -16.74 2.43
CA LYS A 49 9.14 -17.31 2.61
C LYS A 49 8.93 -17.97 3.97
N GLU A 50 9.99 -18.51 4.58
CA GLU A 50 9.91 -19.25 5.84
C GLU A 50 10.16 -18.36 7.07
N PHE A 51 11.07 -17.39 6.95
CA PHE A 51 11.51 -16.60 8.10
C PHE A 51 10.84 -15.23 8.21
N GLU A 52 10.24 -14.72 7.14
CA GLU A 52 9.56 -13.44 7.23
C GLU A 52 8.13 -13.57 7.74
N MET A 53 7.84 -12.85 8.82
CA MET A 53 6.47 -12.63 9.25
C MET A 53 5.73 -11.84 8.17
N VAL A 54 4.61 -12.41 7.69
CA VAL A 54 3.65 -11.68 6.86
C VAL A 54 3.37 -10.34 7.53
N PRO A 55 3.67 -9.19 6.88
CA PRO A 55 3.47 -7.89 7.49
C PRO A 55 2.00 -7.77 7.82
N LYS A 56 1.67 -7.78 9.13
CA LYS A 56 0.32 -7.49 9.60
C LYS A 56 0.02 -6.08 9.12
N THR A 57 -0.84 -5.96 8.11
CA THR A 57 -1.37 -4.67 7.66
C THR A 57 -1.93 -3.98 8.90
N LYS A 58 -1.23 -2.95 9.40
CA LYS A 58 -1.65 -2.23 10.60
C LYS A 58 -2.99 -1.58 10.24
N LYS A 59 -4.09 -2.14 10.73
CA LYS A 59 -5.40 -1.49 10.62
C LYS A 59 -5.26 -0.10 11.23
N GLU A 60 -5.55 0.93 10.45
CA GLU A 60 -5.55 2.29 10.97
C GLU A 60 -6.51 2.37 12.16
N ARG A 61 -6.00 2.81 13.31
CA ARG A 61 -6.83 2.98 14.50
C ARG A 61 -7.79 4.14 14.23
N ARG A 62 -9.08 3.92 14.51
CA ARG A 62 -10.07 5.00 14.45
C ARG A 62 -9.62 6.13 15.39
N LYS A 63 -9.57 7.37 14.87
CA LYS A 63 -9.29 8.55 15.68
C LYS A 63 -10.43 8.72 16.70
N TYR A 64 -10.10 8.80 17.99
CA TYR A 64 -11.09 9.02 19.04
C TYR A 64 -11.66 10.43 18.95
N ILE A 65 -13.00 10.54 18.86
CA ILE A 65 -13.72 11.81 18.93
C ILE A 65 -14.40 11.85 20.30
N PRO A 66 -14.11 12.86 21.15
CA PRO A 66 -14.70 12.93 22.49
C PRO A 66 -16.20 13.22 22.43
N PRO A 67 -16.96 12.78 23.46
CA PRO A 67 -18.38 13.07 23.57
C PRO A 67 -18.64 14.57 23.76
N GLN A 68 -19.86 15.00 23.44
CA GLN A 68 -20.25 16.42 23.55
C GLN A 68 -20.22 16.94 25.00
N SER A 69 -20.33 16.05 25.98
CA SER A 69 -20.24 16.36 27.42
C SER A 69 -18.83 16.73 27.87
N HIS A 70 -17.82 16.60 27.01
CA HIS A 70 -16.44 16.82 27.39
C HIS A 70 -16.13 18.33 27.49
N PRO A 71 -15.43 18.83 28.54
CA PRO A 71 -15.40 20.25 28.89
C PRO A 71 -14.90 21.19 27.77
N TRP A 72 -13.82 20.82 27.09
CA TRP A 72 -13.24 21.66 26.03
C TRP A 72 -14.07 21.66 24.74
N LYS A 73 -14.75 20.55 24.42
CA LYS A 73 -15.64 20.46 23.27
C LYS A 73 -16.93 21.25 23.51
N LEU A 74 -17.45 21.22 24.73
CA LEU A 74 -18.59 22.04 25.13
C LEU A 74 -18.25 23.54 25.07
N ALA A 75 -17.07 23.93 25.56
CA ALA A 75 -16.62 25.32 25.53
C ALA A 75 -16.49 25.85 24.09
N SER A 76 -15.82 25.09 23.20
CA SER A 76 -15.69 25.43 21.79
C SER A 76 -17.06 25.52 21.09
N PHE A 77 -17.98 24.61 21.40
CA PHE A 77 -19.32 24.61 20.84
C PHE A 77 -20.14 25.84 21.27
N LYS A 78 -20.06 26.25 22.54
CA LYS A 78 -20.71 27.49 23.01
C LYS A 78 -20.21 28.73 22.27
N GLN A 79 -18.91 28.82 22.01
CA GLN A 79 -18.33 29.92 21.22
C GLN A 79 -18.85 29.90 19.77
N TYR A 80 -18.96 28.72 19.17
CA TYR A 80 -19.56 28.57 17.84
C TYR A 80 -21.02 29.05 17.81
N LEU A 81 -21.83 28.66 18.79
CA LEU A 81 -23.23 29.10 18.89
C LEU A 81 -23.35 30.62 18.97
N HIS A 82 -22.50 31.27 19.77
CA HIS A 82 -22.44 32.72 19.86
C HIS A 82 -22.09 33.37 18.51
N LYS A 83 -21.18 32.77 17.73
CA LYS A 83 -20.81 33.26 16.38
C LYS A 83 -21.97 33.19 15.38
N ILE A 84 -22.83 32.18 15.50
CA ILE A 84 -24.01 32.02 14.62
C ILE A 84 -25.27 32.69 15.17
N GLY A 85 -25.15 33.42 16.30
CA GLY A 85 -26.27 34.13 16.92
C GLY A 85 -27.30 33.25 17.63
N LYS A 86 -26.96 32.00 17.98
CA LYS A 86 -27.84 31.09 18.70
C LYS A 86 -27.42 30.95 20.17
N SER A 87 -28.40 30.76 21.07
CA SER A 87 -28.12 30.43 22.47
C SER A 87 -27.96 28.92 22.68
N TYR A 88 -27.15 28.54 23.67
CA TYR A 88 -27.03 27.13 24.08
C TYR A 88 -28.37 26.57 24.58
N GLU A 89 -29.21 27.38 25.22
CA GLU A 89 -30.52 26.96 25.69
C GLU A 89 -31.49 26.67 24.56
N GLU A 90 -31.49 27.50 23.51
CA GLU A 90 -32.30 27.29 22.32
C GLU A 90 -31.93 25.98 21.64
N PHE A 91 -30.63 25.70 21.51
CA PHE A 91 -30.14 24.42 20.99
C PHE A 91 -30.61 23.22 21.83
N GLN A 92 -30.61 23.33 23.16
CA GLN A 92 -31.12 22.26 24.03
C GLN A 92 -32.64 22.07 23.88
N ARG A 93 -33.41 23.16 23.75
CA ARG A 93 -34.86 23.10 23.49
C ARG A 93 -35.15 22.45 22.13
N GLU A 94 -34.47 22.87 21.06
CA GLU A 94 -34.58 22.28 19.72
C GLU A 94 -34.26 20.77 19.74
N LYS A 95 -33.21 20.37 20.47
CA LYS A 95 -32.81 18.96 20.61
C LYS A 95 -33.83 18.12 21.38
N ASN A 96 -34.40 18.66 22.45
CA ASN A 96 -35.38 17.95 23.27
C ASN A 96 -36.75 17.85 22.57
N SER A 97 -37.13 18.85 21.77
CA SER A 97 -38.36 18.79 20.97
C SER A 97 -38.27 17.83 19.78
N SER A 98 -37.07 17.62 19.23
CA SER A 98 -36.85 16.70 18.10
C SER A 98 -36.70 15.24 18.50
N HIS A 99 -36.54 14.96 19.81
CA HIS A 99 -36.54 13.60 20.35
C HIS A 99 -37.50 13.55 21.55
N PRO A 100 -38.82 13.36 21.31
CA PRO A 100 -39.78 13.26 22.41
C PRO A 100 -39.37 12.07 23.28
N GLN A 101 -39.16 12.34 24.57
CA GLN A 101 -38.99 11.28 25.57
C GLN A 101 -40.32 10.53 25.66
N LEU A 102 -40.29 9.22 25.39
CA LEU A 102 -41.40 8.30 25.72
C LEU A 102 -41.56 8.18 27.24
#